data_AF-A0A497MNN6-F1
#
_entry.id   AF-A0A497MNN6-F1
#
_cell.length_a   1.000
_cell.length_b   1.000
_cell.length_c   1.000
_cell.angle_alpha   90.00
_cell.angle_beta   90.00
_cell.angle_gamma   90.00
#
_symmetry.space_group_name_H-M   'P 1'
#
loop_
_entity.id
_entity.type
_entity.pdbx_description
1 polymer ?
#
loop_
_entity_poly.entity_id
_entity_poly.type
_entity_poly.pdbx_seq_one_letter_code
_entity_poly.pdbx_strand_id
1 'polypeptide(L)'
;AATPEQAAYAIEQGLRDVGLKTVYMGLPCLETPHFYELVGKFGDYVVYDSRFTPLLPYKAVAARFVEAYKKKFGELPSFMAPLTYDMVKIVCKAIEAAGSLDKKAIRDALEKMDIPADDFLAPMHNNRISWDEHHESHMDSFVIQLRWDEKAGKLKPYIVWGPPEVAKQAKFELPPYYEKLS
;
A
#
# COMPACT_ATOMS: atom_id res chain seq x y z
N ALA A 1 -4.13 -6.45 -14.86
CA ALA A 1 -3.99 -6.91 -13.46
C ALA A 1 -5.08 -7.94 -13.19
N ALA A 2 -4.81 -8.97 -12.39
CA ALA A 2 -5.84 -9.91 -11.95
C ALA A 2 -6.88 -9.17 -11.10
N THR A 3 -8.17 -9.46 -11.27
CA THR A 3 -9.21 -8.91 -10.40
C THR A 3 -9.12 -9.53 -8.99
N PRO A 4 -9.71 -8.90 -7.96
CA PRO A 4 -9.81 -9.50 -6.63
C PRO A 4 -10.35 -10.94 -6.65
N GLU A 5 -11.35 -11.22 -7.48
CA GLU A 5 -11.95 -12.55 -7.64
C GLU A 5 -10.96 -13.54 -8.22
N GLN A 6 -10.27 -13.18 -9.30
CA GLN A 6 -9.27 -14.04 -9.93
C GLN A 6 -8.12 -14.36 -8.97
N ALA A 7 -7.67 -13.38 -8.19
CA ALA A 7 -6.62 -13.57 -7.20
C ALA A 7 -7.08 -14.47 -6.04
N ALA A 8 -8.30 -14.30 -5.54
CA ALA A 8 -8.86 -15.13 -4.49
C ALA A 8 -8.97 -16.59 -4.94
N TYR A 9 -9.50 -16.83 -6.14
CA TYR A 9 -9.58 -18.17 -6.72
C TYR A 9 -8.21 -18.80 -6.94
N ALA A 10 -7.22 -18.04 -7.41
CA ALA A 10 -5.87 -18.55 -7.63
C ALA A 10 -5.21 -19.01 -6.32
N ILE A 11 -5.39 -18.26 -5.23
CA ILE A 11 -4.87 -18.64 -3.90
C ILE A 11 -5.59 -19.88 -3.37
N GLU A 12 -6.92 -19.91 -3.45
CA GLU A 12 -7.72 -21.06 -3.04
C GLU A 12 -7.33 -22.33 -3.80
N GLN A 13 -7.28 -22.27 -5.14
CA GLN A 13 -6.90 -23.41 -5.99
C GLN A 13 -5.45 -23.83 -5.76
N GLY A 14 -4.53 -22.87 -5.61
CA GLY A 14 -3.13 -23.15 -5.30
C GLY A 14 -2.99 -23.94 -4.01
N LEU A 15 -3.68 -23.53 -2.95
CA LEU A 15 -3.64 -24.20 -1.65
C LEU A 15 -4.38 -25.54 -1.65
N ARG A 16 -5.63 -25.56 -2.11
CA ARG A 16 -6.53 -26.71 -2.00
C ARG A 16 -6.29 -27.76 -3.08
N ASP A 17 -6.18 -27.32 -4.34
CA ASP A 17 -6.24 -28.22 -5.50
C ASP A 17 -4.85 -28.62 -5.98
N VAL A 18 -3.89 -27.69 -5.98
CA VAL A 18 -2.49 -27.95 -6.38
C VAL A 18 -1.64 -28.41 -5.18
N GLY A 19 -1.99 -27.97 -3.97
CA GLY A 19 -1.21 -28.27 -2.77
C GLY A 19 0.10 -27.47 -2.67
N LEU A 20 0.12 -26.24 -3.21
CA LEU A 20 1.26 -25.33 -3.11
C LEU A 20 1.43 -24.82 -1.68
N LYS A 21 2.47 -25.35 -1.02
CA LYS A 21 2.83 -25.10 0.38
C LYS A 21 3.82 -23.93 0.53
N THR A 22 3.44 -22.77 0.01
CA THR A 22 4.28 -21.57 0.00
C THR A 22 3.61 -20.37 0.66
N VAL A 23 4.36 -19.29 0.85
CA VAL A 23 3.79 -17.98 1.18
C VAL A 23 3.21 -17.37 -0.09
N TYR A 24 1.95 -16.99 -0.05
CA TYR A 24 1.30 -16.26 -1.14
C TYR A 24 1.50 -14.77 -0.94
N MET A 25 2.01 -14.12 -1.98
CA MET A 25 2.16 -12.67 -2.02
C MET A 25 1.12 -12.08 -2.96
N GLY A 26 0.26 -11.23 -2.41
CA GLY A 26 -0.67 -10.44 -3.20
C GLY A 26 -0.03 -9.12 -3.64
N LEU A 27 -0.58 -8.54 -4.71
CA LEU A 27 -0.24 -7.18 -5.10
C LEU A 27 -0.95 -6.17 -4.18
N PRO A 28 -0.38 -4.97 -3.96
CA PRO A 28 -0.99 -3.93 -3.12
C PRO A 28 -2.45 -3.61 -3.48
N CYS A 29 -2.81 -3.69 -4.78
CA CYS A 29 -4.19 -3.49 -5.28
C CYS A 29 -5.24 -4.42 -4.66
N LEU A 30 -4.82 -5.50 -4.01
CA LEU A 30 -5.69 -6.45 -3.32
C LEU A 30 -5.88 -6.11 -1.83
N GLU A 31 -5.21 -5.09 -1.28
CA GLU A 31 -5.37 -4.64 0.11
C GLU A 31 -6.73 -3.93 0.31
N THR A 32 -7.83 -4.70 0.21
CA THR A 32 -9.21 -4.19 0.29
C THR A 32 -10.11 -5.11 1.09
N PRO A 33 -11.14 -4.59 1.79
CA PRO A 33 -12.13 -5.42 2.47
C PRO A 33 -12.80 -6.45 1.55
N HIS A 34 -13.14 -6.05 0.31
CA HIS A 34 -13.74 -6.93 -0.69
C HIS A 34 -12.87 -8.16 -0.98
N PHE A 35 -11.57 -7.96 -1.22
CA PHE A 35 -10.67 -9.08 -1.44
C PHE A 35 -10.57 -9.99 -0.21
N TYR A 36 -10.52 -9.43 1.00
CA TYR A 36 -10.45 -10.19 2.24
C TYR A 36 -11.68 -11.06 2.47
N GLU A 37 -12.86 -10.56 2.10
CA GLU A 37 -14.11 -11.32 2.13
C GLU A 37 -14.10 -12.45 1.10
N LEU A 38 -13.67 -12.17 -0.15
CA LEU A 38 -13.61 -13.15 -1.23
C LEU A 38 -12.66 -14.32 -0.92
N VAL A 39 -11.43 -14.04 -0.47
CA VAL A 39 -10.43 -15.08 -0.23
C VAL A 39 -10.69 -15.84 1.08
N GLY A 40 -11.42 -15.21 2.02
CA GLY A 40 -11.84 -15.83 3.27
C GLY A 40 -10.69 -16.50 4.04
N LYS A 41 -10.93 -17.70 4.57
CA LYS A 41 -9.91 -18.42 5.37
C LYS A 41 -8.67 -18.82 4.56
N PHE A 42 -8.75 -18.93 3.24
CA PHE A 42 -7.59 -19.19 2.39
C PHE A 42 -6.63 -18.01 2.32
N GLY A 43 -7.08 -16.81 2.71
CA GLY A 43 -6.22 -15.64 2.78
C GLY A 43 -5.38 -15.57 4.04
N ASP A 44 -5.53 -16.50 4.99
CA ASP A 44 -4.71 -16.53 6.19
C ASP A 44 -3.22 -16.66 5.80
N TYR A 45 -2.36 -15.85 6.42
CA TYR A 45 -0.93 -15.72 6.12
C TYR A 45 -0.53 -15.08 4.78
N VAL A 46 -1.47 -14.68 3.90
CA VAL A 46 -1.14 -13.92 2.68
C VAL A 46 -0.45 -12.62 3.05
N VAL A 47 0.60 -12.27 2.30
CA VAL A 47 1.37 -11.03 2.51
C VAL A 47 1.20 -10.03 1.37
N TYR A 48 1.33 -8.75 1.70
CA TYR A 48 1.38 -7.64 0.74
C TYR A 48 2.51 -6.69 1.10
N ASP A 49 3.12 -6.05 0.11
CA ASP A 49 3.72 -4.75 0.33
C ASP A 49 2.62 -3.67 0.42
N SER A 50 2.79 -2.72 1.32
CA SER A 50 1.91 -1.56 1.44
C SER A 50 2.74 -0.31 1.67
N ARG A 51 2.16 0.82 1.28
CA ARG A 51 2.72 2.16 1.46
C ARG A 51 1.75 3.05 2.23
N PHE A 52 0.48 2.68 2.31
CA PHE A 52 -0.51 3.42 3.04
C PHE A 52 -1.59 2.46 3.49
N THR A 53 -1.80 2.36 4.80
CA THR A 53 -2.90 1.57 5.34
C THR A 53 -3.65 2.39 6.38
N PRO A 54 -4.98 2.25 6.46
CA PRO A 54 -5.75 2.91 7.50
C PRO A 54 -5.37 2.54 8.95
N LEU A 55 -4.55 1.50 9.10
CA LEU A 55 -4.09 0.96 10.37
C LEU A 55 -2.88 1.68 10.97
N LEU A 56 -2.27 2.61 10.24
CA LEU A 56 -1.16 3.41 10.77
C LEU A 56 -1.69 4.55 11.65
N PRO A 57 -0.96 4.97 12.70
CA PRO A 57 -1.22 6.26 13.32
C PRO A 57 -0.96 7.34 12.27
N TYR A 58 -2.04 7.90 11.73
CA TYR A 58 -1.95 8.85 10.64
C TYR A 58 -1.19 10.10 11.05
N LYS A 59 -0.35 10.63 10.14
CA LYS A 59 -0.05 12.05 10.11
C LYS A 59 -1.38 12.82 10.07
N ALA A 60 -1.46 14.00 10.68
CA ALA A 60 -2.70 14.80 10.70
C ALA A 60 -3.29 15.03 9.29
N VAL A 61 -2.43 15.12 8.26
CA VAL A 61 -2.86 15.24 6.85
C VAL A 61 -3.60 14.01 6.33
N ALA A 62 -3.15 12.81 6.71
CA ALA A 62 -3.78 11.56 6.31
C ALA A 62 -5.14 11.34 7.00
N ALA A 63 -5.26 11.70 8.28
CA ALA A 63 -6.55 11.66 8.97
C ALA A 63 -7.59 12.56 8.27
N ARG A 64 -7.22 13.79 7.91
CA ARG A 64 -8.09 14.73 7.17
C ARG A 64 -8.48 14.18 5.80
N PHE A 65 -7.54 13.59 5.07
CA PHE A 65 -7.82 12.98 3.77
C PHE A 65 -8.82 11.83 3.89
N VAL A 66 -8.63 10.92 4.85
CA VAL A 66 -9.53 9.77 5.07
C VAL A 66 -10.94 10.23 5.41
N GLU A 67 -11.09 11.22 6.28
CA GLU A 67 -12.40 11.79 6.62
C GLU A 67 -13.07 12.43 5.39
N ALA A 68 -12.33 13.25 4.64
CA ALA A 68 -12.84 13.90 3.44
C ALA A 68 -13.21 12.90 2.33
N TYR A 69 -12.39 11.87 2.14
CA TYR A 69 -12.64 10.79 1.18
C TYR A 69 -13.92 10.05 1.55
N LYS A 70 -14.06 9.62 2.81
CA LYS A 70 -15.26 8.93 3.29
C LYS A 70 -16.51 9.79 3.17
N LYS A 71 -16.43 11.09 3.49
CA LYS A 71 -17.55 12.02 3.31
C LYS A 71 -17.98 12.15 1.85
N LYS A 72 -17.03 12.11 0.90
CA LYS A 72 -17.30 12.29 -0.53
C LYS A 72 -17.79 11.01 -1.22
N PHE A 73 -17.21 9.87 -0.87
CA PHE A 73 -17.42 8.61 -1.60
C PHE A 73 -18.20 7.55 -0.80
N GLY A 74 -18.43 7.76 0.50
CA GLY A 74 -19.17 6.82 1.35
C GLY A 74 -18.36 5.62 1.85
N GLU A 75 -17.09 5.51 1.47
CA GLU A 75 -16.20 4.39 1.81
C GLU A 75 -14.83 4.87 2.27
N LEU A 76 -14.03 4.00 2.89
CA LEU A 76 -12.65 4.32 3.24
C LEU A 76 -11.75 4.22 2.00
N PRO A 77 -10.71 5.08 1.87
CA PRO A 77 -9.79 4.99 0.74
C PRO A 77 -8.95 3.72 0.81
N SER A 78 -8.80 3.04 -0.34
CA SER A 78 -7.70 2.09 -0.55
C SER A 78 -6.39 2.86 -0.81
N PHE A 79 -5.23 2.20 -0.71
CA PHE A 79 -3.92 2.87 -0.83
C PHE A 79 -3.71 3.61 -2.17
N MET A 80 -4.45 3.28 -3.24
CA MET A 80 -4.35 3.98 -4.54
C MET A 80 -4.85 5.43 -4.49
N ALA A 81 -5.88 5.71 -3.69
CA ALA A 81 -6.45 7.04 -3.58
C ALA A 81 -5.47 8.09 -3.00
N PRO A 82 -4.81 7.86 -1.84
CA PRO A 82 -3.83 8.80 -1.30
C PRO A 82 -2.61 8.97 -2.21
N LEU A 83 -2.11 7.88 -2.83
CA LEU A 83 -1.00 7.97 -3.78
C LEU A 83 -1.33 8.85 -4.99
N THR A 84 -2.52 8.66 -5.58
CA THR A 84 -2.96 9.47 -6.73
C THR A 84 -3.13 10.94 -6.34
N TYR A 85 -3.67 11.19 -5.14
CA TYR A 85 -3.83 12.54 -4.60
C TYR A 85 -2.48 13.25 -4.44
N ASP A 86 -1.48 12.56 -3.90
CA ASP A 86 -0.13 13.08 -3.75
C ASP A 86 0.55 13.32 -5.10
N MET A 87 0.41 12.40 -6.07
CA MET A 87 0.96 12.58 -7.42
C MET A 87 0.45 13.86 -8.09
N VAL A 88 -0.85 14.15 -7.98
CA VAL A 88 -1.41 15.41 -8.52
C VAL A 88 -0.79 16.61 -7.80
N LYS A 89 -0.64 16.56 -6.47
CA LYS A 89 0.00 17.63 -5.70
C LYS A 89 1.46 17.86 -6.10
N ILE A 90 2.22 16.80 -6.37
CA ILE A 90 3.60 16.89 -6.85
C ILE A 90 3.64 17.64 -8.20
N VAL A 91 2.79 17.26 -9.14
CA VAL A 91 2.71 17.91 -10.45
C VAL A 91 2.30 19.39 -10.32
N CYS A 92 1.33 19.72 -9.46
CA CYS A 92 0.96 21.10 -9.19
C CYS A 92 2.15 21.91 -8.67
N LYS A 93 2.92 21.39 -7.71
CA LYS A 93 4.12 22.06 -7.20
C LYS A 93 5.19 22.24 -8.27
N ALA A 94 5.35 21.28 -9.19
CA ALA A 94 6.29 21.40 -10.30
C ALA A 94 5.86 22.51 -11.28
N ILE A 95 4.55 22.63 -11.55
CA ILE A 95 3.99 23.71 -12.38
C ILE A 95 4.21 25.07 -11.72
N GLU A 96 3.95 25.18 -10.41
CA GLU A 96 4.21 26.39 -9.63
C GLU A 96 5.69 26.79 -9.67
N ALA A 97 6.60 25.83 -9.47
CA ALA A 97 8.04 26.05 -9.52
C ALA A 97 8.55 26.43 -10.92
N ALA A 98 7.94 25.88 -11.98
CA ALA A 98 8.28 26.21 -13.36
C ALA A 98 7.81 27.62 -13.77
N GLY A 99 6.83 28.19 -13.06
CA GLY A 99 6.24 29.50 -13.38
C GLY A 99 5.61 29.58 -14.77
N SER A 100 5.31 28.44 -15.39
CA SER A 100 4.83 28.35 -16.77
C SER A 100 4.10 27.03 -17.02
N LEU A 101 3.36 26.97 -18.12
CA LEU A 101 2.73 25.74 -18.62
C LEU A 101 3.57 25.05 -19.71
N ASP A 102 4.83 25.47 -19.89
CA ASP A 102 5.72 24.81 -20.84
C ASP A 102 6.11 23.41 -20.33
N LYS A 103 5.91 22.39 -21.16
CA LYS A 103 6.13 20.99 -20.79
C LYS A 103 7.57 20.72 -20.37
N LYS A 104 8.54 21.37 -21.04
CA LYS A 104 9.96 21.18 -20.75
C LYS A 104 10.30 21.83 -19.40
N ALA A 105 9.82 23.05 -19.16
CA ALA A 105 10.00 23.75 -17.90
C ALA A 105 9.40 22.98 -16.71
N ILE A 106 8.18 22.44 -16.85
CA ILE A 106 7.54 21.63 -15.81
C ILE A 106 8.33 20.37 -15.50
N ARG A 107 8.76 19.63 -16.54
CA ARG A 107 9.59 18.44 -16.37
C ARG A 107 10.90 18.78 -15.67
N ASP A 108 11.58 19.83 -16.09
CA ASP A 108 12.87 20.24 -15.50
C ASP A 108 12.70 20.73 -14.05
N ALA A 109 11.55 21.33 -13.72
CA ALA A 109 11.20 21.70 -12.35
C ALA A 109 10.87 20.49 -11.47
N LEU A 110 10.15 19.50 -12.03
CA LEU A 110 9.87 18.23 -11.37
C LEU A 110 11.16 17.49 -11.03
N GLU A 111 12.07 17.36 -11.99
CA GLU A 111 13.35 16.65 -11.82
C GLU A 111 14.24 17.27 -10.73
N LYS A 112 14.20 18.60 -10.59
CA LYS A 112 15.01 19.34 -9.61
C LYS A 112 14.33 19.48 -8.25
N MET A 113 13.11 18.99 -8.11
CA MET A 113 12.33 19.21 -6.90
C MET A 113 12.96 18.42 -5.76
N ASP A 114 13.12 19.09 -4.63
CA ASP A 114 13.65 18.49 -3.41
C ASP A 114 12.96 19.17 -2.21
N ILE A 115 11.80 18.65 -1.84
CA ILE A 115 10.88 19.29 -0.89
C ILE A 115 10.53 18.37 0.28
N PRO A 116 10.24 18.92 1.48
CA PRO A 116 9.70 18.14 2.59
C PRO A 116 8.35 17.47 2.23
N ALA A 117 8.15 16.26 2.74
CA ALA A 117 6.96 15.44 2.48
C ALA A 117 5.93 15.47 3.63
N ASP A 118 6.00 16.44 4.54
CA ASP A 118 5.12 16.53 5.71
C ASP A 118 3.64 16.64 5.35
N ASP A 119 3.35 17.34 4.25
CA ASP A 119 2.00 17.54 3.72
C ASP A 119 1.55 16.43 2.77
N PHE A 120 2.33 15.38 2.58
CA PHE A 120 2.01 14.25 1.71
C PHE A 120 1.53 13.06 2.54
N LEU A 121 0.65 12.27 1.93
CA LEU A 121 0.00 11.12 2.53
C LEU A 121 0.91 9.90 2.50
N ALA A 122 1.68 9.73 1.42
CA ALA A 122 2.65 8.66 1.24
C ALA A 122 3.84 8.81 2.21
N PRO A 123 4.37 7.70 2.75
CA PRO A 123 5.60 7.68 3.52
C PRO A 123 6.80 7.82 2.58
N MET A 124 7.08 9.04 2.16
CA MET A 124 8.24 9.32 1.31
C MET A 124 9.54 9.06 2.06
N HIS A 125 10.51 8.44 1.38
CA HIS A 125 11.82 8.13 1.96
C HIS A 125 12.51 9.40 2.48
N ASN A 126 13.07 9.33 3.68
CA ASN A 126 13.64 10.49 4.40
C ASN A 126 12.67 11.68 4.59
N ASN A 127 11.36 11.45 4.45
CA ASN A 127 10.32 12.48 4.46
C ASN A 127 10.58 13.58 3.41
N ARG A 128 11.07 13.20 2.22
CA ARG A 128 11.34 14.12 1.11
C ARG A 128 10.80 13.61 -0.22
N ILE A 129 10.38 14.54 -1.06
CA ILE A 129 10.11 14.28 -2.47
C ILE A 129 11.30 14.78 -3.25
N SER A 130 12.11 13.84 -3.70
CA SER A 130 13.31 14.04 -4.51
C SER A 130 13.43 12.94 -5.56
N TRP A 131 14.31 13.15 -6.54
CA TRP A 131 14.60 12.23 -7.64
C TRP A 131 16.06 11.81 -7.57
N ASP A 132 16.33 10.53 -7.83
CA ASP A 132 17.68 9.99 -7.95
C ASP A 132 18.23 10.06 -9.38
N GLU A 133 19.40 9.47 -9.61
CA GLU A 133 20.05 9.42 -10.93
C GLU A 133 19.28 8.59 -11.98
N HIS A 134 18.26 7.84 -11.56
CA HIS A 134 17.35 7.10 -12.42
C HIS A 134 16.01 7.82 -12.63
N HIS A 135 15.88 9.05 -12.14
CA HIS A 135 14.65 9.83 -12.18
C HIS A 135 13.51 9.19 -11.36
N GLU A 136 13.85 8.46 -10.30
CA GLU A 136 12.90 7.78 -9.43
C GLU A 136 12.78 8.49 -8.07
N SER A 137 11.56 8.58 -7.57
CA SER A 137 11.27 9.03 -6.21
C SER A 137 10.98 7.85 -5.32
N HIS A 138 11.55 7.87 -4.11
CA HIS A 138 11.54 6.73 -3.21
C HIS A 138 10.48 6.87 -2.12
N MET A 139 9.68 5.82 -1.96
CA MET A 139 8.72 5.68 -0.86
C MET A 139 9.16 4.53 0.03
N ASP A 140 9.06 4.72 1.32
CA ASP A 140 9.19 3.63 2.26
C ASP A 140 7.98 2.71 2.15
N SER A 141 8.22 1.41 2.34
CA SER A 141 7.17 0.39 2.29
C SER A 141 7.25 -0.50 3.52
N PHE A 142 6.13 -1.14 3.83
CA PHE A 142 6.02 -2.09 4.93
C PHE A 142 5.23 -3.31 4.47
N VAL A 143 5.41 -4.41 5.18
CA VAL A 143 4.74 -5.68 4.86
C VAL A 143 3.56 -5.86 5.78
N ILE A 144 2.41 -6.14 5.18
CA ILE A 144 1.20 -6.59 5.85
C ILE A 144 1.10 -8.10 5.70
N GLN A 145 0.71 -8.80 6.76
CA GLN A 145 0.26 -10.18 6.70
C GLN A 145 -1.19 -10.25 7.19
N LEU A 146 -2.03 -10.95 6.44
CA LEU A 146 -3.39 -11.24 6.89
C LEU A 146 -3.40 -12.37 7.90
N ARG A 147 -4.28 -12.25 8.88
CA ARG A 147 -4.58 -13.30 9.85
C ARG A 147 -6.07 -13.55 9.92
N TRP A 148 -6.45 -14.81 9.89
CA TRP A 148 -7.83 -15.23 10.15
C TRP A 148 -8.17 -15.05 11.62
N ASP A 149 -9.19 -14.25 11.91
CA ASP A 149 -9.74 -14.11 13.26
C ASP A 149 -10.93 -15.07 13.42
N GLU A 150 -10.72 -16.17 14.15
CA GLU A 150 -11.74 -17.20 14.36
C GLU A 150 -12.98 -16.67 15.10
N LYS A 151 -12.85 -15.66 15.97
CA LYS A 151 -13.99 -15.10 16.70
C LYS A 151 -14.80 -14.17 15.83
N ALA A 152 -14.13 -13.39 14.97
CA ALA A 152 -14.77 -12.43 14.08
C ALA A 152 -15.23 -13.06 12.76
N GLY A 153 -14.74 -14.26 12.42
CA GLY A 153 -15.05 -14.94 11.16
C GLY A 153 -14.56 -14.18 9.93
N LYS A 154 -13.45 -13.44 10.05
CA LYS A 154 -12.91 -12.61 8.96
C LYS A 154 -11.41 -12.41 9.07
N LEU A 155 -10.77 -12.07 7.96
CA LEU A 155 -9.35 -11.68 7.94
C LEU A 155 -9.15 -10.30 8.56
N LYS A 156 -7.99 -10.15 9.20
CA LYS A 156 -7.47 -8.87 9.69
C LYS A 156 -6.03 -8.67 9.20
N PRO A 157 -5.70 -7.49 8.66
CA PRO A 157 -4.32 -7.17 8.30
C PRO A 157 -3.50 -6.76 9.52
N TYR A 158 -2.24 -7.16 9.56
CA TYR A 158 -1.26 -6.76 10.56
C TYR A 158 0.05 -6.35 9.90
N ILE A 159 0.62 -5.24 10.34
CA ILE A 159 1.97 -4.83 9.94
C ILE A 159 2.98 -5.77 10.62
N VAL A 160 3.71 -6.55 9.81
CA VAL A 160 4.65 -7.58 10.27
C VAL A 160 6.12 -7.26 10.00
N TRP A 161 6.38 -6.25 9.16
CA TRP A 161 7.70 -5.68 8.87
C TRP A 161 7.55 -4.26 8.35
N GLY A 162 8.51 -3.39 8.62
CA GLY A 162 8.54 -2.01 8.14
C GLY A 162 9.78 -1.28 8.67
N PRO A 163 10.04 -0.07 8.17
CA PRO A 163 11.10 0.79 8.69
C PRO A 163 10.80 1.25 10.14
N PRO A 164 11.79 1.80 10.88
CA PRO A 164 11.65 2.10 12.31
C PRO A 164 10.46 2.99 12.71
N GLU A 165 10.04 3.88 11.83
CA GLU A 165 8.92 4.80 11.99
C GLU A 165 7.55 4.11 11.82
N VAL A 166 7.52 2.92 11.22
CA VAL A 166 6.32 2.11 11.06
C VAL A 166 6.23 1.12 12.21
N ALA A 167 5.32 1.38 13.15
CA ALA A 167 5.09 0.50 14.29
C ALA A 167 4.60 -0.89 13.85
N LYS A 168 5.40 -1.93 14.12
CA LYS A 168 4.98 -3.33 13.98
C LYS A 168 3.79 -3.63 14.87
N GLN A 169 2.82 -4.36 14.31
CA GLN A 169 1.62 -4.79 15.01
C GLN A 169 1.67 -6.28 15.37
N ALA A 170 2.41 -7.07 14.59
CA ALA A 170 2.62 -8.49 14.84
C ALA A 170 4.02 -8.93 14.36
N LYS A 171 4.40 -10.16 14.72
CA LYS A 171 5.55 -10.83 14.11
C LYS A 171 5.10 -11.46 12.79
N PHE A 172 5.98 -11.48 11.80
CA PHE A 172 5.77 -12.32 10.63
C PHE A 172 5.78 -13.79 11.06
N GLU A 173 4.84 -14.56 10.53
CA GLU A 173 4.79 -16.00 10.75
C GLU A 173 4.69 -16.73 9.41
N LEU A 174 5.37 -17.86 9.29
CA LEU A 174 5.15 -18.75 8.17
C LEU A 174 3.78 -19.44 8.34
N PRO A 175 3.05 -19.66 7.24
CA PRO A 175 1.85 -20.48 7.29
C PRO A 175 2.19 -21.88 7.83
N PRO A 176 1.30 -22.53 8.62
CA PRO A 176 1.55 -23.86 9.17
C PRO A 176 1.77 -24.94 8.10
N TYR A 177 1.27 -24.70 6.90
CA TYR A 177 1.43 -25.57 5.74
C TYR A 177 2.70 -25.29 4.94
N TYR A 178 3.50 -24.29 5.27
CA TYR A 178 4.68 -23.91 4.50
C TYR A 178 5.74 -25.03 4.47
N GLU A 179 6.23 -25.35 3.28
CA GLU A 179 7.35 -26.25 3.05
C GLU A 179 8.43 -25.52 2.23
N LYS A 180 9.67 -25.59 2.71
CA LYS A 180 10.80 -25.00 1.99
C LYS A 180 11.02 -25.80 0.69
N LEU A 181 10.97 -25.11 -0.46
CA LEU A 181 11.34 -25.72 -1.73
C LEU A 181 12.81 -26.18 -1.65
N SER A 182 13.02 -27.48 -1.89
CA SER A 182 14.33 -28.13 -1.93
C SER A 182 15.10 -27.82 -3.21
#